data_AF-A0A8J7ZQK2-F1
#
_entry.id   AF-A0A8J7ZQK2-F1
#
_cell.length_a   1.000
_cell.length_b   1.000
_cell.length_c   1.000
_cell.angle_alpha   90.00
_cell.angle_beta   90.00
_cell.angle_gamma   90.00
#
_symmetry.space_group_name_H-M   'P 1'
#
loop_
_entity.id
_entity.type
_entity.pdbx_description
1 polymer ?
#
loop_
_entity_poly.entity_id
_entity_poly.type
_entity_poly.pdbx_seq_one_letter_code
_entity_poly.pdbx_strand_id
1 'polypeptide(L)'
;MEKTPEGTSVGVDDPYEHAGVCDHLTDDGRCRFAFEHPEQDEAFARDRRADDFACPVVDPEREAFCASKKSSEEHSDSRDSDWEWADCPHFRSRNRDRECVRCGLEERRMAHSDERPLLEEHHLSYARGGETLSHEITVYLCRWCHAKVHQSWARVTDDAAPDPEAIAEKEDRRSREQSELGFESAAERYDE
;
A
#
# COMPACT_ATOMS: atom_id res chain seq x y z
N MET A 1 -5.50 1.22 -22.89
CA MET A 1 -5.96 0.43 -21.72
C MET A 1 -5.58 -1.02 -21.96
N GLU A 2 -4.42 -1.42 -21.46
CA GLU A 2 -3.92 -2.80 -21.61
C GLU A 2 -4.67 -3.72 -20.62
N LYS A 3 -5.15 -4.86 -21.12
CA LYS A 3 -5.98 -5.83 -20.39
C LYS A 3 -5.17 -7.10 -20.16
N THR A 4 -5.35 -7.73 -19.00
CA THR A 4 -4.84 -9.08 -18.71
C THR A 4 -5.54 -10.13 -19.60
N PRO A 5 -4.96 -11.34 -19.78
CA PRO A 5 -5.51 -12.38 -20.66
C PRO A 5 -6.95 -12.84 -20.32
N GLU A 6 -7.43 -12.57 -19.10
CA GLU A 6 -8.80 -12.84 -18.64
C GLU A 6 -9.67 -11.57 -18.52
N GLY A 7 -9.14 -10.38 -18.84
CA GLY A 7 -9.93 -9.17 -19.10
C GLY A 7 -10.55 -8.45 -17.90
N THR A 8 -10.39 -8.94 -16.66
CA THR A 8 -10.89 -8.22 -15.47
C THR A 8 -9.91 -7.10 -15.12
N SER A 9 -10.38 -5.86 -15.24
CA SER A 9 -9.64 -4.67 -14.81
C SER A 9 -9.25 -4.79 -13.34
N VAL A 10 -8.03 -4.39 -12.99
CA VAL A 10 -7.54 -4.21 -11.61
C VAL A 10 -8.37 -3.23 -10.75
N GLY A 11 -9.42 -2.65 -11.34
CA GLY A 11 -10.41 -1.82 -10.69
C GLY A 11 -10.05 -0.34 -10.65
N VAL A 12 -8.96 0.08 -11.29
CA VAL A 12 -8.47 1.47 -11.32
C VAL A 12 -8.07 1.88 -12.74
N ASP A 13 -8.08 3.18 -13.04
CA ASP A 13 -7.58 3.72 -14.32
C ASP A 13 -6.06 3.90 -14.30
N ASP A 14 -5.52 4.39 -13.18
CA ASP A 14 -4.08 4.50 -12.92
C ASP A 14 -3.72 3.92 -11.53
N PRO A 15 -2.94 2.82 -11.47
CA PRO A 15 -2.46 2.26 -10.20
C PRO A 15 -1.63 3.23 -9.36
N TYR A 16 -0.90 4.16 -9.96
CA TYR A 16 -0.01 5.07 -9.24
C TYR A 16 -0.75 6.16 -8.47
N GLU A 17 -2.01 6.44 -8.80
CA GLU A 17 -2.87 7.31 -7.98
C GLU A 17 -3.11 6.74 -6.57
N HIS A 18 -2.87 5.44 -6.39
CA HIS A 18 -2.97 4.75 -5.11
C HIS A 18 -1.61 4.39 -4.50
N ALA A 19 -0.51 4.80 -5.15
CA ALA A 19 0.83 4.57 -4.66
C ALA A 19 1.23 5.65 -3.62
N GLY A 20 1.92 5.21 -2.59
CA GLY A 20 2.58 6.06 -1.60
C GLY A 20 4.10 5.98 -1.74
N VAL A 21 4.79 6.21 -0.62
CA VAL A 21 6.24 6.05 -0.55
C VAL A 21 6.67 4.60 -0.85
N CYS A 22 7.80 4.45 -1.54
CA CYS A 22 8.35 3.14 -1.83
C CYS A 22 8.70 2.39 -0.53
N ASP A 23 8.31 1.12 -0.43
CA ASP A 23 8.60 0.24 0.71
C ASP A 23 10.09 -0.01 0.93
N HIS A 24 10.90 0.17 -0.12
CA HIS A 24 12.34 0.03 -0.07
C HIS A 24 13.05 1.34 0.30
N LEU A 25 12.33 2.46 0.37
CA LEU A 25 12.89 3.72 0.85
C LEU A 25 13.16 3.60 2.35
N THR A 26 14.35 4.02 2.77
CA THR A 26 14.71 4.22 4.17
C THR A 26 14.52 5.68 4.56
N ASP A 27 14.43 5.95 5.87
CA ASP A 27 14.21 7.32 6.38
C ASP A 27 15.35 8.30 6.03
N ASP A 28 16.55 7.79 5.74
CA ASP A 28 17.71 8.56 5.28
C ASP A 28 17.80 8.66 3.74
N GLY A 29 16.74 8.31 3.01
CA GLY A 29 16.64 8.48 1.56
C GLY A 29 17.35 7.41 0.72
N ARG A 30 17.73 6.27 1.32
CA ARG A 30 18.44 5.19 0.63
C ARG A 30 17.49 4.10 0.14
N CYS A 31 17.92 3.39 -0.91
CA CYS A 31 17.24 2.25 -1.49
C CYS A 31 17.71 0.95 -0.82
N ARG A 32 16.87 0.41 0.08
CA ARG A 32 17.12 -0.87 0.75
C ARG A 32 17.18 -2.06 -0.21
N PHE A 33 16.39 -2.05 -1.28
CA PHE A 33 16.40 -3.12 -2.28
C PHE A 33 17.80 -3.32 -2.88
N ALA A 34 18.43 -2.24 -3.33
CA ALA A 34 19.76 -2.30 -3.93
C ALA A 34 20.85 -2.79 -2.96
N PHE A 35 20.64 -2.57 -1.65
CA PHE A 35 21.55 -2.99 -0.60
C PHE A 35 21.33 -4.46 -0.19
N GLU A 36 20.08 -4.87 0.04
CA GLU A 36 19.73 -6.20 0.56
C GLU A 36 19.59 -7.28 -0.53
N HIS A 37 19.30 -6.88 -1.78
CA HIS A 37 19.03 -7.80 -2.90
C HIS A 37 19.86 -7.48 -4.15
N PRO A 38 21.19 -7.28 -4.06
CA PRO A 38 22.02 -6.94 -5.21
C PRO A 38 22.04 -8.03 -6.29
N GLU A 39 21.76 -9.29 -5.93
CA GLU A 39 21.70 -10.43 -6.83
C GLU A 39 20.46 -10.46 -7.72
N GLN A 40 19.39 -9.75 -7.34
CA GLN A 40 18.14 -9.72 -8.10
C GLN A 40 18.20 -8.75 -9.29
N ASP A 41 19.02 -7.72 -9.19
CA ASP A 41 19.34 -6.80 -10.28
C ASP A 41 20.72 -6.16 -10.05
N GLU A 42 21.75 -6.84 -10.55
CA GLU A 42 23.15 -6.42 -10.36
C GLU A 42 23.45 -5.06 -10.99
N ALA A 43 22.79 -4.72 -12.10
CA ALA A 43 23.00 -3.45 -12.79
C ALA A 43 22.43 -2.31 -11.95
N PHE A 44 21.17 -2.43 -11.51
CA PHE A 44 20.55 -1.45 -10.62
C PHE A 44 21.33 -1.30 -9.32
N ALA A 45 21.71 -2.41 -8.68
CA ALA A 45 22.45 -2.37 -7.42
C ALA A 45 23.85 -1.76 -7.58
N ARG A 46 24.51 -1.95 -8.72
CA ARG A 46 25.80 -1.30 -9.02
C ARG A 46 25.64 0.20 -9.21
N ASP A 47 24.63 0.63 -9.95
CA ASP A 47 24.38 2.05 -10.21
C ASP A 47 24.02 2.75 -8.89
N ARG A 48 23.12 2.16 -8.10
CA ARG A 48 22.81 2.65 -6.74
C ARG A 48 24.03 2.67 -5.84
N ARG A 49 24.92 1.67 -5.89
CA ARG A 49 26.18 1.68 -5.13
C ARG A 49 27.10 2.84 -5.51
N ALA A 50 27.12 3.26 -6.77
CA ALA A 50 27.89 4.42 -7.20
C ALA A 50 27.32 5.74 -6.64
N ASP A 51 26.02 5.75 -6.34
CA ASP A 51 25.27 6.88 -5.78
C ASP A 51 25.01 6.72 -4.26
N ASP A 52 25.88 6.03 -3.50
CA ASP A 52 25.73 5.81 -2.05
C ASP A 52 24.36 5.23 -1.61
N PHE A 53 23.78 4.42 -2.50
CA PHE A 53 22.44 3.83 -2.42
C PHE A 53 21.29 4.84 -2.39
N ALA A 54 21.47 6.07 -2.88
CA ALA A 54 20.39 7.05 -2.97
C ALA A 54 19.18 6.50 -3.73
N CYS A 55 17.97 6.74 -3.21
CA CYS A 55 16.75 6.37 -3.91
C CYS A 55 16.62 7.24 -5.18
N PRO A 56 16.47 6.64 -6.37
CA PRO A 56 16.41 7.43 -7.61
C PRO A 56 15.10 8.23 -7.74
N VAL A 57 14.04 7.82 -7.04
CA VAL A 57 12.72 8.47 -7.05
C VAL A 57 12.61 9.56 -5.99
N VAL A 58 13.07 9.28 -4.76
CA VAL A 58 13.03 10.21 -3.63
C VAL A 58 14.45 10.68 -3.36
N ASP A 59 14.78 11.85 -3.88
CA ASP A 59 16.00 12.54 -3.51
C ASP A 59 15.75 13.32 -2.19
N PRO A 60 16.39 12.93 -1.06
CA PRO A 60 16.24 13.63 0.21
C PRO A 60 16.77 15.08 0.17
N GLU A 61 17.73 15.40 -0.71
CA GLU A 61 18.18 16.78 -0.90
C GLU A 61 17.10 17.62 -1.59
N ARG A 62 16.31 17.01 -2.50
CA ARG A 62 15.16 17.64 -3.19
C ARG A 62 14.00 17.93 -2.24
N GLU A 63 13.63 17.03 -1.32
CA GLU A 63 12.53 17.31 -0.37
C GLU A 63 12.88 18.46 0.60
N ALA A 64 14.14 18.52 1.07
CA ALA A 64 14.64 19.63 1.87
C ALA A 64 14.75 20.95 1.07
N PHE A 65 15.12 20.89 -0.21
CA PHE A 65 15.17 22.04 -1.12
C PHE A 65 13.77 22.54 -1.52
N CYS A 66 12.80 21.65 -1.77
CA CYS A 66 11.43 21.99 -2.15
C CYS A 66 10.63 22.63 -1.01
N ALA A 67 10.92 22.26 0.25
CA ALA A 67 10.42 22.99 1.41
C ALA A 67 10.97 24.43 1.50
N SER A 68 12.11 24.69 0.85
CA SER A 68 12.90 25.92 1.01
C SER A 68 12.84 26.88 -0.20
N LYS A 69 12.53 26.42 -1.41
CA LYS A 69 12.47 27.25 -2.64
C LYS A 69 11.04 27.54 -3.09
N LYS A 70 10.42 28.53 -2.46
CA LYS A 70 9.36 29.36 -3.07
C LYS A 70 9.90 30.56 -3.86
N SER A 71 11.21 30.65 -4.07
CA SER A 71 11.81 31.77 -4.78
C SER A 71 13.10 31.37 -5.48
N SER A 72 13.28 31.96 -6.65
CA SER A 72 14.46 32.04 -7.51
C SER A 72 14.76 30.84 -8.40
N GLU A 73 14.39 31.07 -9.66
CA GLU A 73 14.86 30.45 -10.89
C GLU A 73 16.41 30.47 -10.99
N GLU A 74 16.93 29.49 -11.73
CA GLU A 74 18.30 29.38 -12.29
C GLU A 74 19.46 28.93 -11.37
N HIS A 75 19.71 27.62 -11.33
CA HIS A 75 21.01 27.05 -11.73
C HIS A 75 20.91 25.52 -11.86
N SER A 76 21.14 25.04 -13.08
CA SER A 76 21.13 23.64 -13.52
C SER A 76 22.58 23.15 -13.61
N ASP A 77 22.97 22.28 -12.67
CA ASP A 77 24.02 21.25 -12.84
C ASP A 77 23.98 20.28 -11.64
N SER A 78 22.81 19.70 -11.39
CA SER A 78 22.66 18.60 -10.45
C SER A 78 22.30 17.37 -11.27
N ARG A 79 22.84 16.21 -10.90
CA ARG A 79 22.44 14.91 -11.46
C ARG A 79 21.06 14.54 -10.91
N ASP A 80 20.08 15.40 -11.15
CA ASP A 80 18.68 15.20 -10.80
C ASP A 80 18.20 13.98 -11.59
N SER A 81 18.04 12.85 -10.90
CA SER A 81 17.40 11.69 -11.51
C SER A 81 15.90 12.02 -11.58
N ASP A 82 15.40 12.38 -12.76
CA ASP A 82 13.99 12.70 -13.05
C ASP A 82 13.05 11.47 -12.96
N TRP A 83 13.34 10.52 -12.07
CA TRP A 83 12.58 9.27 -12.01
C TRP A 83 11.26 9.47 -11.28
N GLU A 84 10.17 9.18 -11.96
CA GLU A 84 8.86 8.96 -11.35
C GLU A 84 8.76 7.52 -10.81
N TRP A 85 7.68 7.23 -10.07
CA TRP A 85 7.44 5.87 -9.55
C TRP A 85 7.44 4.80 -10.65
N ALA A 86 6.97 5.17 -11.85
CA ALA A 86 6.91 4.30 -13.01
C ALA A 86 8.28 4.00 -13.65
N ASP A 87 9.34 4.73 -13.29
CA ASP A 87 10.68 4.53 -13.86
C ASP A 87 11.52 3.56 -13.02
N CYS A 88 11.13 3.30 -11.76
CA CYS A 88 11.89 2.46 -10.85
C CYS A 88 11.47 0.99 -10.97
N PRO A 89 12.28 0.09 -11.56
CA PRO A 89 11.89 -1.31 -11.82
C PRO A 89 11.59 -2.13 -10.56
N HIS A 90 12.01 -1.64 -9.40
CA HIS A 90 11.80 -2.26 -8.09
C HIS A 90 10.82 -1.47 -7.22
N PHE A 91 10.01 -0.59 -7.83
CA PHE A 91 9.03 0.18 -7.08
C PHE A 91 8.00 -0.75 -6.45
N ARG A 92 7.85 -0.61 -5.14
CA ARG A 92 6.85 -1.32 -4.36
C ARG A 92 6.18 -0.34 -3.42
N SER A 93 4.86 -0.28 -3.46
CA SER A 93 4.07 0.55 -2.57
C SER A 93 2.91 -0.26 -2.03
N ARG A 94 2.99 -0.62 -0.74
CA ARG A 94 1.85 -1.17 -0.03
C ARG A 94 1.17 -0.06 0.75
N ASN A 95 -0.13 0.11 0.52
CA ASN A 95 -0.94 1.01 1.32
C ASN A 95 -0.83 0.58 2.80
N ARG A 96 -0.57 1.56 3.67
CA ARG A 96 -0.40 1.34 5.11
C ARG A 96 -1.69 1.59 5.90
N ASP A 97 -2.64 2.29 5.29
CA ASP A 97 -3.94 2.57 5.87
C ASP A 97 -4.72 1.26 5.93
N ARG A 98 -5.05 0.85 7.15
CA ARG A 98 -5.80 -0.38 7.42
C ARG A 98 -7.29 -0.14 7.20
N GLU A 99 -7.64 0.32 6.02
CA GLU A 99 -9.00 0.64 5.59
C GLU A 99 -9.25 0.14 4.16
N CYS A 100 -10.47 -0.33 3.90
CA CYS A 100 -10.92 -0.66 2.56
C CYS A 100 -11.00 0.62 1.70
N VAL A 101 -10.14 0.73 0.68
CA VAL A 101 -10.09 1.91 -0.20
C VAL A 101 -11.38 2.18 -0.98
N ARG A 102 -12.27 1.18 -1.12
CA ARG A 102 -13.53 1.30 -1.86
C ARG A 102 -14.71 1.74 -0.99
N CYS A 103 -14.77 1.34 0.27
CA CYS A 103 -15.94 1.57 1.12
C CYS A 103 -15.65 2.14 2.51
N GLY A 104 -14.39 2.39 2.85
CA GLY A 104 -14.01 2.97 4.14
C GLY A 104 -14.13 2.00 5.33
N LEU A 105 -14.29 0.69 5.10
CA LEU A 105 -14.33 -0.26 6.21
C LEU A 105 -12.93 -0.38 6.83
N GLU A 106 -12.76 0.13 8.05
CA GLU A 106 -11.51 -0.04 8.81
C GLU A 106 -11.34 -1.48 9.32
N GLU A 107 -10.08 -1.93 9.40
CA GLU A 107 -9.72 -3.21 10.01
C GLU A 107 -9.97 -3.22 11.53
N ARG A 108 -10.36 -4.39 12.04
CA ARG A 108 -10.41 -4.72 13.46
C ARG A 108 -9.86 -6.12 13.63
N ARG A 109 -8.54 -6.21 13.82
CA ARG A 109 -7.84 -7.48 13.88
C ARG A 109 -7.94 -8.06 15.29
N MET A 110 -8.44 -9.29 15.37
CA MET A 110 -8.45 -10.06 16.61
C MET A 110 -7.08 -10.74 16.76
N ALA A 111 -6.22 -10.24 17.66
CA ALA A 111 -4.84 -10.72 17.80
C ALA A 111 -4.74 -12.18 18.25
N HIS A 112 -5.76 -12.69 18.94
CA HIS A 112 -5.81 -14.04 19.52
C HIS A 112 -6.76 -14.99 18.77
N SER A 113 -7.10 -14.66 17.52
CA SER A 113 -8.01 -15.45 16.70
C SER A 113 -7.41 -15.72 15.32
N ASP A 114 -7.64 -16.93 14.81
CA ASP A 114 -7.28 -17.34 13.44
C ASP A 114 -8.41 -17.01 12.43
N GLU A 115 -9.39 -16.21 12.84
CA GLU A 115 -10.47 -15.75 11.96
C GLU A 115 -9.91 -14.95 10.78
N ARG A 116 -10.50 -15.17 9.59
CA ARG A 116 -10.12 -14.45 8.36
C ARG A 116 -10.24 -12.94 8.60
N PRO A 117 -9.20 -12.13 8.28
CA PRO A 117 -9.23 -10.67 8.45
C PRO A 117 -10.40 -10.00 7.72
N LEU A 118 -10.76 -8.77 8.15
CA LEU A 118 -11.75 -7.98 7.42
C LEU A 118 -11.18 -7.51 6.09
N LEU A 119 -9.91 -7.09 6.10
CA LEU A 119 -9.19 -6.57 4.95
C LEU A 119 -8.23 -7.57 4.32
N GLU A 120 -8.15 -7.53 3.00
CA GLU A 120 -7.31 -8.36 2.16
C GLU A 120 -6.49 -7.47 1.22
N GLU A 121 -5.29 -7.93 0.91
CA GLU A 121 -4.40 -7.26 -0.03
C GLU A 121 -4.93 -7.45 -1.47
N HIS A 122 -5.08 -6.33 -2.17
CA HIS A 122 -5.53 -6.26 -3.56
C HIS A 122 -4.44 -5.61 -4.40
N HIS A 123 -3.92 -6.34 -5.38
CA HIS A 123 -2.83 -5.87 -6.24
C HIS A 123 -3.38 -5.10 -7.44
N LEU A 124 -2.94 -3.84 -7.59
CA LEU A 124 -3.37 -2.96 -8.69
C LEU A 124 -2.49 -3.08 -9.94
N SER A 125 -1.28 -3.61 -9.80
CA SER A 125 -0.35 -3.85 -10.90
C SER A 125 0.06 -5.32 -10.90
N TYR A 126 0.02 -5.95 -12.07
CA TYR A 126 0.47 -7.33 -12.27
C TYR A 126 1.67 -7.38 -13.21
N ALA A 127 2.54 -8.37 -12.99
CA ALA A 127 3.60 -8.76 -13.90
C ALA A 127 3.08 -8.97 -15.31
N ARG A 128 3.56 -8.16 -16.26
CA ARG A 128 3.43 -8.48 -17.68
C ARG A 128 4.27 -9.72 -17.92
N GLY A 129 3.60 -10.87 -18.04
CA GLY A 129 4.12 -12.14 -18.57
C GLY A 129 5.64 -12.33 -18.54
N GLY A 130 6.16 -12.81 -17.41
CA GLY A 130 7.34 -13.67 -17.36
C GLY A 130 8.73 -13.04 -17.33
N GLU A 131 8.92 -11.76 -17.65
CA GLU A 131 10.29 -11.21 -17.73
C GLU A 131 10.36 -9.78 -17.18
N THR A 132 11.07 -9.67 -16.05
CA THR A 132 11.52 -8.45 -15.34
C THR A 132 10.47 -7.57 -14.63
N LEU A 133 10.32 -7.89 -13.33
CA LEU A 133 9.90 -7.07 -12.19
C LEU A 133 8.91 -5.94 -12.49
N SER A 134 7.63 -6.28 -12.37
CA SER A 134 6.53 -5.35 -12.30
C SER A 134 6.48 -4.67 -10.95
N HIS A 135 6.29 -3.35 -10.98
CA HIS A 135 5.95 -2.61 -9.78
C HIS A 135 4.82 -3.28 -9.03
N GLU A 136 4.92 -3.36 -7.71
CA GLU A 136 3.92 -3.96 -6.85
C GLU A 136 3.22 -2.84 -6.08
N ILE A 137 2.05 -2.44 -6.56
CA ILE A 137 1.17 -1.50 -5.86
C ILE A 137 0.02 -2.30 -5.28
N THR A 138 -0.09 -2.30 -3.96
CA THR A 138 -1.08 -3.08 -3.22
C THR A 138 -1.89 -2.15 -2.33
N VAL A 139 -3.21 -2.31 -2.38
CA VAL A 139 -4.17 -1.62 -1.52
C VAL A 139 -4.92 -2.63 -0.65
N TYR A 140 -5.64 -2.15 0.36
CA TYR A 140 -6.53 -2.99 1.14
C TYR A 140 -7.97 -2.87 0.64
N LEU A 141 -8.64 -4.01 0.46
CA LEU A 141 -10.08 -4.11 0.26
C LEU A 141 -10.68 -4.99 1.33
N CYS A 142 -11.89 -4.68 1.82
CA CYS A 142 -12.59 -5.64 2.66
C CYS A 142 -12.95 -6.89 1.85
N ARG A 143 -13.00 -8.07 2.49
CA ARG A 143 -13.26 -9.35 1.81
C ARG A 143 -14.49 -9.33 0.88
N TRP A 144 -15.51 -8.55 1.22
CA TRP A 144 -16.70 -8.33 0.39
C TRP A 144 -16.44 -7.46 -0.84
N CYS A 145 -15.73 -6.32 -0.68
CA CYS A 145 -15.36 -5.48 -1.82
C CYS A 145 -14.34 -6.16 -2.72
N HIS A 146 -13.39 -6.89 -2.14
CA HIS A 146 -12.40 -7.67 -2.87
C HIS A 146 -13.07 -8.71 -3.76
N ALA A 147 -14.01 -9.49 -3.20
CA ALA A 147 -14.83 -10.41 -3.98
C ALA A 147 -15.62 -9.68 -5.08
N LYS A 148 -16.23 -8.52 -4.77
CA LYS A 148 -16.96 -7.72 -5.76
C LYS A 148 -16.06 -7.26 -6.90
N VAL A 149 -14.84 -6.76 -6.65
CA VAL A 149 -13.93 -6.32 -7.72
C VAL A 149 -13.50 -7.46 -8.64
N HIS A 150 -13.31 -8.67 -8.10
CA HIS A 150 -12.92 -9.83 -8.91
C HIS A 150 -14.10 -10.55 -9.59
N GLN A 151 -15.27 -10.58 -8.96
CA GLN A 151 -16.42 -11.40 -9.41
C GLN A 151 -17.51 -10.56 -10.07
N SER A 152 -17.46 -9.24 -9.93
CA SER A 152 -18.34 -8.30 -10.61
C SER A 152 -17.47 -7.20 -11.23
N TRP A 153 -17.94 -6.57 -12.31
CA TRP A 153 -17.20 -5.51 -13.02
C TRP A 153 -17.01 -4.22 -12.19
N ALA A 154 -17.11 -4.28 -10.87
CA ALA A 154 -16.98 -3.15 -9.96
C ALA A 154 -15.54 -2.63 -9.95
N ARG A 155 -15.40 -1.31 -9.84
CA ARG A 155 -14.12 -0.63 -9.70
C ARG A 155 -13.81 -0.40 -8.23
N VAL A 156 -12.52 -0.27 -7.95
CA VAL A 156 -12.01 0.14 -6.63
C VAL A 156 -12.42 1.58 -6.33
N THR A 157 -12.48 2.42 -7.36
CA THR A 157 -12.85 3.84 -7.27
C THR A 157 -14.36 4.11 -7.31
N ASP A 158 -15.20 3.08 -7.39
CA ASP A 158 -16.65 3.25 -7.33
C ASP A 158 -17.07 3.68 -5.91
N ASP A 159 -17.96 4.68 -5.82
CA ASP A 159 -18.61 5.04 -4.56
C ASP A 159 -19.43 3.85 -4.04
N ALA A 160 -19.06 3.35 -2.86
CA ALA A 160 -19.70 2.20 -2.26
C ALA A 160 -19.81 2.33 -0.75
N ALA A 161 -21.00 2.10 -0.21
CA ALA A 161 -21.17 1.86 1.21
C ALA A 161 -20.65 0.45 1.60
N PRO A 162 -20.17 0.26 2.84
CA PRO A 162 -19.86 -1.07 3.36
C PRO A 162 -21.06 -2.02 3.26
N ASP A 163 -20.77 -3.28 2.98
CA ASP A 163 -21.81 -4.32 2.98
C ASP A 163 -22.41 -4.45 4.39
N PRO A 164 -23.74 -4.60 4.56
CA PRO A 164 -24.35 -4.79 5.87
C PRO A 164 -23.73 -5.94 6.66
N GLU A 165 -23.34 -7.03 5.99
CA GLU A 165 -22.65 -8.15 6.62
C GLU A 165 -21.23 -7.77 7.09
N ALA A 166 -20.56 -6.87 6.35
CA ALA A 166 -19.27 -6.34 6.74
C ALA A 166 -19.34 -5.46 8.00
N ILE A 167 -20.41 -4.66 8.11
CA ILE A 167 -20.67 -3.85 9.29
C ILE A 167 -20.97 -4.75 10.49
N ALA A 168 -21.84 -5.75 10.32
CA ALA A 168 -22.18 -6.70 11.38
C ALA A 168 -20.92 -7.40 11.93
N GLU A 169 -20.06 -7.91 11.05
CA GLU A 169 -18.81 -8.55 11.46
C GLU A 169 -17.86 -7.58 12.20
N LYS A 170 -17.75 -6.31 11.76
CA LYS A 170 -16.93 -5.30 12.44
C LYS A 170 -17.47 -5.02 13.85
N GLU A 171 -18.77 -4.86 14.01
CA GLU A 171 -19.40 -4.63 15.33
C GLU A 171 -19.34 -5.86 16.24
N ASP A 172 -19.43 -7.07 15.69
CA ASP A 172 -19.24 -8.31 16.46
C ASP A 172 -17.83 -8.38 17.04
N ARG A 173 -16.80 -8.09 16.24
CA ARG A 173 -15.41 -8.03 16.72
C ARG A 173 -15.22 -6.96 17.78
N ARG A 174 -15.78 -5.78 17.56
CA ARG A 174 -15.76 -4.68 18.53
C ARG A 174 -16.44 -5.07 19.86
N SER A 175 -17.50 -5.86 19.80
CA SER A 175 -18.21 -6.35 20.99
C SER A 175 -17.35 -7.36 21.75
N ARG A 176 -16.66 -8.27 21.05
CA ARG A 176 -15.71 -9.21 21.64
C ARG A 176 -14.52 -8.51 22.30
N GLU A 177 -13.89 -7.56 21.60
CA GLU A 177 -12.82 -6.71 22.13
C GLU A 177 -13.26 -6.00 23.43
N GLN A 178 -14.47 -5.44 23.46
CA GLN A 178 -15.04 -4.82 24.66
C GLN A 178 -15.31 -5.81 25.79
N SER A 179 -15.74 -7.04 25.47
CA SER A 179 -15.97 -8.07 26.50
C SER A 179 -14.67 -8.56 27.13
N GLU A 180 -13.58 -8.67 26.36
CA GLU A 180 -12.26 -9.04 26.87
C GLU A 180 -11.65 -7.95 27.77
N LEU A 181 -11.95 -6.68 27.46
CA LEU A 181 -11.58 -5.53 28.29
C LEU A 181 -12.61 -5.23 29.39
N GLY A 182 -13.68 -6.03 29.46
CA GLY A 182 -14.79 -5.85 30.38
C GLY A 182 -14.34 -6.04 31.82
N PHE A 183 -14.66 -5.06 32.66
CA PHE A 183 -14.47 -5.16 34.11
C PHE A 183 -15.80 -5.52 34.76
N GLU A 184 -15.87 -6.69 35.39
CA GLU A 184 -16.99 -7.02 36.27
C GLU A 184 -16.84 -6.28 37.60
N SER A 185 -17.83 -5.43 37.90
CA SER A 185 -17.85 -4.69 39.14
C SER A 185 -18.08 -5.63 40.33
N ALA A 186 -17.65 -5.21 41.51
CA ALA A 186 -17.87 -5.99 42.73
C ALA A 186 -19.36 -6.18 43.04
N ALA A 187 -20.23 -5.24 42.65
CA ALA A 187 -21.67 -5.35 42.86
C ALA A 187 -22.28 -6.49 42.02
N GLU A 188 -21.89 -6.60 40.75
CA GLU A 188 -22.37 -7.64 39.84
C GLU A 188 -21.98 -9.06 40.32
N ARG A 189 -20.83 -9.21 40.98
CA ARG A 189 -20.40 -10.48 41.60
C ARG A 189 -21.16 -10.89 42.87
N TYR A 190 -21.88 -9.99 43.53
CA TYR A 190 -22.62 -10.32 44.76
C TYR A 190 -24.07 -10.75 44.50
N ASP A 191 -24.58 -10.51 43.28
CA ASP A 191 -25.95 -10.84 42.87
C ASP A 191 -26.07 -12.18 42.11
N GLU A 192 -24.95 -12.91 41.93
CA GLU A 192 -24.88 -14.31 41.44
C GLU A 192 -24.80 -15.34 42.58
#